data_AF-A0A7Z9SFG4-F1
#
_entry.id   AF-A0A7Z9SFG4-F1
#
_cell.length_a   1.000
_cell.length_b   1.000
_cell.length_c   1.000
_cell.angle_alpha   90.00
_cell.angle_beta   90.00
_cell.angle_gamma   90.00
#
_symmetry.space_group_name_H-M   'P 1'
#
loop_
_entity.id
_entity.type
_entity.pdbx_description
1 polymer ?
#
loop_
_entity_poly.entity_id
_entity_poly.type
_entity_poly.pdbx_seq_one_letter_code
_entity_poly.pdbx_strand_id
1 'polypeptide(L)'
;MKKIIPILFSTIFIQSVSVAQSVAERYGDRIELLGVTFKDPLVLCQILIAILLAVTFLQSGIDKIIDRKGNLNFFESHFANSPFKGFTGFLLTILTMMEMAGGLMLVYGIYYAFAEKTTLWIFYGFVMLAFTLIALFTGQRLAKDYGGAADLVPYFMLIMIGIMTMY
;
A
#
# COMPACT_ATOMS: atom_id res chain seq x y z
N MET A 1 51.11 -11.30 -43.50
CA MET A 1 49.83 -12.02 -43.30
C MET A 1 49.01 -11.23 -42.30
N LYS A 2 47.88 -10.65 -42.75
CA LYS A 2 47.13 -9.59 -42.05
C LYS A 2 46.03 -10.17 -41.16
N LYS A 3 46.05 -9.75 -39.88
CA LYS A 3 44.90 -9.51 -38.97
C LYS A 3 43.65 -10.40 -39.16
N ILE A 4 43.65 -11.61 -38.58
CA ILE A 4 42.44 -12.43 -38.36
C ILE A 4 42.29 -12.70 -36.85
N ILE A 5 42.29 -11.63 -36.03
CA ILE A 5 42.15 -11.76 -34.57
C ILE A 5 41.05 -10.85 -33.95
N PRO A 6 40.53 -9.75 -34.55
CA PRO A 6 39.60 -8.90 -33.80
C PRO A 6 38.13 -9.37 -33.82
N ILE A 7 37.76 -10.38 -34.61
CA ILE A 7 36.35 -10.78 -34.79
C ILE A 7 35.89 -11.80 -33.73
N LEU A 8 36.81 -12.58 -33.15
CA LEU A 8 36.44 -13.52 -32.07
C LEU A 8 36.24 -12.83 -30.72
N PHE A 9 36.82 -11.64 -30.52
CA PHE A 9 36.70 -10.93 -29.24
C PHE A 9 35.38 -10.15 -29.12
N SER A 10 34.76 -9.76 -30.24
CA SER A 10 33.47 -9.08 -30.24
C SER A 10 32.28 -10.01 -30.06
N THR A 11 32.40 -11.29 -30.43
CA THR A 11 31.31 -12.27 -30.32
C THR A 11 31.16 -12.85 -28.91
N ILE A 12 32.24 -12.86 -28.12
CA ILE A 12 32.23 -13.36 -26.73
C ILE A 12 31.64 -12.30 -25.77
N PHE A 13 31.76 -11.00 -26.09
CA PHE A 13 31.26 -9.93 -25.22
C PHE A 13 29.74 -9.67 -25.32
N ILE A 14 29.05 -10.27 -26.31
CA ILE A 14 27.60 -10.11 -26.46
C ILE A 14 26.83 -11.09 -25.55
N GLN A 15 27.47 -12.18 -25.09
CA GLN A 15 26.80 -13.18 -24.25
C GLN A 15 26.71 -12.81 -22.76
N SER A 16 27.33 -11.71 -22.31
CA SER A 16 27.29 -11.29 -20.90
C SER A 16 26.23 -10.24 -20.59
N VAL A 17 25.37 -9.86 -21.54
CA VAL A 17 24.14 -9.13 -21.20
C VAL A 17 23.15 -10.15 -20.66
N SER A 18 23.36 -10.54 -19.40
CA SER A 18 22.34 -11.16 -18.57
C SER A 18 21.14 -10.20 -18.52
N VAL A 19 20.21 -10.36 -19.45
CA VAL A 19 18.86 -9.80 -19.32
C VAL A 19 18.34 -10.37 -18.01
N ALA A 20 18.16 -9.52 -17.00
CA ALA A 20 17.56 -9.93 -15.74
C ALA A 20 16.13 -10.37 -16.05
N GLN A 21 15.94 -11.67 -16.26
CA GLN A 21 14.62 -12.21 -16.54
C GLN A 21 13.74 -11.99 -15.31
N SER A 22 12.55 -11.43 -15.52
CA SER A 22 11.60 -11.26 -14.43
C SER A 22 11.18 -12.63 -13.88
N VAL A 23 10.70 -12.66 -12.63
CA VAL A 23 10.21 -13.91 -12.02
C VAL A 23 9.10 -14.53 -12.88
N ALA A 24 8.26 -13.71 -13.50
CA ALA A 24 7.23 -14.13 -14.44
C ALA A 24 7.81 -14.84 -15.68
N GLU A 25 8.89 -14.33 -16.28
CA GLU A 25 9.56 -14.95 -17.42
C GLU A 25 10.22 -16.30 -17.07
N ARG A 26 10.69 -16.45 -15.83
CA ARG A 26 11.42 -17.65 -15.40
C ARG A 26 10.51 -18.79 -14.93
N TYR A 27 9.36 -18.48 -14.33
CA TYR A 27 8.48 -19.46 -13.71
C TYR A 27 7.12 -19.64 -14.41
N GLY A 28 6.72 -18.71 -15.29
CA GLY A 28 5.43 -18.71 -15.98
C GLY A 28 4.22 -18.54 -15.05
N ASP A 29 3.00 -18.68 -15.60
CA ASP A 29 1.68 -18.54 -14.93
C ASP A 29 1.39 -19.62 -13.84
N ARG A 30 2.38 -20.04 -13.04
CA ARG A 30 2.24 -21.19 -12.11
C ARG A 30 1.83 -20.83 -10.69
N ILE A 31 1.34 -19.63 -10.44
CA ILE A 31 0.85 -19.26 -9.11
C ILE A 31 -0.67 -19.35 -9.10
N GLU A 32 -1.17 -20.44 -8.54
CA GLU A 32 -2.59 -20.66 -8.34
C GLU A 32 -2.93 -20.53 -6.84
N LEU A 33 -3.92 -19.69 -6.53
CA LEU A 33 -4.49 -19.60 -5.19
C LEU A 33 -5.99 -19.90 -5.30
N LEU A 34 -6.49 -20.88 -4.55
CA LEU A 34 -7.91 -21.22 -4.52
C LEU A 34 -8.53 -21.47 -5.92
N GLY A 35 -7.74 -22.03 -6.85
CA GLY A 35 -8.18 -22.29 -8.23
C GLY A 35 -8.19 -21.06 -9.15
N VAL A 36 -7.68 -19.91 -8.68
CA VAL A 36 -7.47 -18.71 -9.49
C VAL A 36 -6.00 -18.63 -9.90
N THR A 37 -5.75 -18.71 -11.21
CA THR A 37 -4.40 -18.53 -11.79
C THR A 37 -4.03 -17.05 -11.80
N PHE A 38 -2.95 -16.69 -11.11
CA PHE A 38 -2.33 -15.37 -11.17
C PHE A 38 -1.16 -15.38 -12.15
N LYS A 39 -1.14 -14.37 -13.03
CA LYS A 39 -0.03 -14.17 -13.99
C LYS A 39 1.28 -13.76 -13.31
N ASP A 40 1.20 -13.14 -12.14
CA ASP A 40 2.36 -12.57 -11.47
C ASP A 40 2.26 -12.74 -9.93
N PRO A 41 3.27 -13.33 -9.25
CA PRO A 41 3.34 -13.35 -7.78
C PRO A 41 3.12 -11.98 -7.14
N LEU A 42 3.49 -10.90 -7.83
CA LEU A 42 3.32 -9.54 -7.35
C LEU A 42 1.85 -9.15 -7.19
N VAL A 43 0.96 -9.62 -8.09
CA VAL A 43 -0.48 -9.38 -7.98
C VAL A 43 -1.05 -10.02 -6.72
N LEU A 44 -0.58 -11.23 -6.39
CA LEU A 44 -0.98 -11.88 -5.15
C LEU A 44 -0.53 -11.06 -3.92
N CYS A 45 0.71 -10.57 -3.91
CA CYS A 45 1.20 -9.69 -2.85
C CYS A 45 0.35 -8.42 -2.71
N GLN A 46 -0.02 -7.77 -3.83
CA GLN A 46 -0.88 -6.59 -3.82
C GLN A 46 -2.24 -6.88 -3.19
N ILE A 47 -2.87 -8.01 -3.55
CA ILE A 47 -4.16 -8.43 -2.98
C ILE A 47 -4.05 -8.71 -1.48
N LEU A 48 -2.99 -9.40 -1.03
CA LEU A 48 -2.80 -9.71 0.38
C LEU A 48 -2.54 -8.43 1.21
N ILE A 49 -1.73 -7.50 0.70
CA ILE A 49 -1.54 -6.19 1.32
C ILE A 49 -2.87 -5.42 1.36
N ALA A 50 -3.66 -5.45 0.28
CA ALA A 50 -4.97 -4.82 0.22
C ALA A 50 -5.93 -5.38 1.26
N ILE A 51 -5.96 -6.71 1.44
CA ILE A 51 -6.79 -7.36 2.47
C ILE A 51 -6.38 -6.89 3.87
N LEU A 52 -5.09 -6.92 4.18
CA LEU A 52 -4.58 -6.50 5.48
C LEU A 52 -4.96 -5.04 5.78
N LEU A 53 -4.71 -4.12 4.84
CA LEU A 53 -5.01 -2.71 5.02
C LEU A 53 -6.52 -2.44 5.04
N ALA A 54 -7.31 -3.15 4.24
CA ALA A 54 -8.77 -3.03 4.26
C ALA A 54 -9.32 -3.40 5.65
N VAL A 55 -8.87 -4.51 6.24
CA VAL A 55 -9.28 -4.89 7.61
C VAL A 55 -8.91 -3.81 8.62
N THR A 56 -7.66 -3.33 8.60
CA THR A 56 -7.17 -2.31 9.54
C THR A 56 -7.97 -1.00 9.43
N PHE A 57 -8.09 -0.45 8.23
CA PHE A 57 -8.70 0.87 8.04
C PHE A 57 -10.22 0.85 8.09
N LEU A 58 -10.89 -0.21 7.62
CA LEU A 58 -12.34 -0.34 7.77
C LEU A 58 -12.71 -0.56 9.23
N GLN A 59 -11.98 -1.40 9.97
CA GLN A 59 -12.24 -1.56 11.40
C GLN A 59 -12.04 -0.22 12.14
N SER A 60 -10.93 0.48 11.87
CA SER A 60 -10.64 1.80 12.44
C SER A 60 -11.71 2.84 12.10
N GLY A 61 -12.22 2.87 10.87
CA GLY A 61 -13.26 3.80 10.42
C GLY A 61 -14.64 3.47 10.98
N ILE A 62 -15.02 2.19 10.99
CA ILE A 62 -16.31 1.71 11.55
C ILE A 62 -16.36 1.97 13.06
N ASP A 63 -15.27 1.73 13.78
CA ASP A 63 -15.17 2.02 15.22
C ASP A 63 -15.45 3.51 15.52
N LYS A 64 -14.88 4.43 14.73
CA LYS A 64 -15.14 5.88 14.87
C LYS A 64 -16.58 6.28 14.59
N ILE A 65 -17.33 5.47 13.85
CA ILE A 65 -18.75 5.70 13.58
C ILE A 65 -19.60 5.15 14.74
N ILE A 66 -19.31 3.93 15.20
CA ILE A 66 -20.07 3.24 16.25
C ILE A 66 -19.78 3.85 17.62
N ASP A 67 -18.52 3.92 18.03
CA ASP A 67 -18.08 4.58 19.26
C ASP A 67 -17.51 5.97 18.97
N ARG A 68 -18.37 6.83 18.41
CA ARG A 68 -17.99 8.19 18.06
C ARG A 68 -17.58 9.03 19.28
N LYS A 69 -18.26 8.82 20.41
CA LYS A 69 -18.04 9.60 21.64
C LYS A 69 -16.72 9.23 22.30
N GLY A 70 -16.41 7.93 22.41
CA GLY A 70 -15.12 7.46 22.93
C GLY A 70 -13.94 7.99 22.11
N ASN A 71 -14.04 7.87 20.78
CA ASN A 71 -13.02 8.38 19.86
C ASN A 71 -12.85 9.91 19.93
N LEU A 72 -13.94 10.67 20.05
CA LEU A 72 -13.87 12.12 20.25
C LEU A 72 -13.14 12.49 21.54
N ASN A 73 -13.48 11.84 22.66
CA ASN A 73 -12.83 12.08 23.95
C ASN A 73 -11.33 11.74 23.89
N PHE A 74 -10.95 10.64 23.21
CA PHE A 74 -9.56 10.30 22.96
C PHE A 74 -8.85 11.41 22.18
N PHE A 75 -9.44 11.88 21.07
CA PHE A 75 -8.86 12.96 20.26
C PHE A 75 -8.71 14.26 21.06
N GLU A 76 -9.72 14.65 21.83
CA GLU A 76 -9.68 15.86 22.67
C GLU A 76 -8.54 15.80 23.68
N SER A 77 -8.36 14.65 24.35
CA SER A 77 -7.28 14.47 25.32
C SER A 77 -5.90 14.42 24.64
N HIS A 78 -5.76 13.68 23.55
CA HIS A 78 -4.52 13.51 22.80
C HIS A 78 -4.04 14.84 22.18
N PHE A 79 -4.93 15.63 21.61
CA PHE A 79 -4.61 16.90 20.94
C PHE A 79 -4.69 18.13 21.87
N ALA A 80 -4.91 17.96 23.18
CA ALA A 80 -5.17 19.04 24.14
C ALA A 80 -4.06 20.12 24.18
N ASN A 81 -2.81 19.74 23.89
CA ASN A 81 -1.63 20.61 23.89
C ASN A 81 -1.05 20.84 22.48
N SER A 82 -1.85 20.58 21.44
CA SER A 82 -1.44 20.69 20.03
C SER A 82 -2.16 21.85 19.33
N PRO A 83 -1.70 22.26 18.13
CA PRO A 83 -2.41 23.24 17.29
C PRO A 83 -3.82 22.80 16.86
N PHE A 84 -4.16 21.53 17.00
CA PHE A 84 -5.46 20.96 16.63
C PHE A 84 -6.51 20.98 17.75
N LYS A 85 -6.17 21.54 18.91
CA LYS A 85 -7.12 21.74 20.01
C LYS A 85 -8.37 22.49 19.51
N GLY A 86 -9.54 21.94 19.80
CA GLY A 86 -10.83 22.52 19.42
C GLY A 86 -11.31 22.17 18.00
N PHE A 87 -10.48 21.57 17.15
CA PHE A 87 -10.86 21.08 15.82
C PHE A 87 -10.96 19.55 15.74
N THR A 88 -10.80 18.86 16.88
CA THR A 88 -10.73 17.41 17.00
C THR A 88 -11.93 16.70 16.38
N GLY A 89 -13.14 17.20 16.56
CA GLY A 89 -14.34 16.61 15.96
C GLY A 89 -14.39 16.69 14.44
N PHE A 90 -13.92 17.79 13.86
CA PHE A 90 -13.82 17.95 12.41
C PHE A 90 -12.74 17.04 11.82
N LEU A 91 -11.56 17.00 12.46
CA LEU A 91 -10.46 16.12 12.09
C LEU A 91 -10.88 14.65 12.14
N LEU A 92 -11.60 14.24 13.19
CA LEU A 92 -12.10 12.87 13.31
C LEU A 92 -13.06 12.52 12.17
N THR A 93 -13.94 13.44 11.76
CA THR A 93 -14.84 13.22 10.60
C THR A 93 -14.04 13.03 9.31
N ILE A 94 -13.11 13.94 9.00
CA ILE A 94 -12.28 13.84 7.79
C ILE A 94 -11.51 12.53 7.79
N LEU A 95 -10.85 12.21 8.90
CA LEU A 95 -10.09 10.98 9.03
C LEU A 95 -10.98 9.76 8.78
N THR A 96 -12.14 9.68 9.44
CA THR A 96 -13.10 8.57 9.25
C THR A 96 -13.51 8.44 7.78
N MET A 97 -13.80 9.55 7.09
CA MET A 97 -14.17 9.52 5.67
C MET A 97 -13.02 9.01 4.80
N MET A 98 -11.78 9.43 5.08
CA MET A 98 -10.60 8.97 4.34
C MET A 98 -10.32 7.49 4.55
N GLU A 99 -10.39 7.01 5.80
CA GLU A 99 -10.21 5.60 6.16
C GLU A 99 -11.27 4.73 5.49
N MET A 100 -12.55 5.14 5.55
CA MET A 100 -13.65 4.42 4.93
C MET A 100 -13.54 4.41 3.41
N ALA A 101 -13.23 5.55 2.78
CA ALA A 101 -13.08 5.63 1.33
C ALA A 101 -11.92 4.74 0.83
N GLY A 102 -10.75 4.83 1.46
CA GLY A 102 -9.60 4.00 1.11
C GLY A 102 -9.86 2.51 1.35
N GLY A 103 -10.43 2.16 2.50
CA GLY A 103 -10.79 0.78 2.82
C GLY A 103 -11.82 0.17 1.85
N LEU A 104 -12.86 0.92 1.48
CA LEU A 104 -13.86 0.47 0.51
C LEU A 104 -13.29 0.34 -0.90
N MET A 105 -12.39 1.24 -1.32
CA MET A 105 -11.67 1.11 -2.58
C MET A 105 -10.82 -0.17 -2.61
N LEU A 106 -10.18 -0.54 -1.50
CA LEU A 106 -9.42 -1.80 -1.42
C LEU A 106 -10.34 -3.02 -1.50
N VAL A 107 -11.47 -3.04 -0.80
CA VAL A 107 -12.45 -4.14 -0.89
C VAL A 107 -12.96 -4.30 -2.32
N TYR A 108 -13.37 -3.19 -2.94
CA TYR A 108 -13.80 -3.21 -4.34
C TYR A 108 -12.67 -3.65 -5.28
N GLY A 109 -11.45 -3.19 -5.03
CA GLY A 109 -10.28 -3.56 -5.83
C GLY A 109 -9.89 -5.03 -5.70
N ILE A 110 -10.07 -5.65 -4.54
CA ILE A 110 -9.89 -7.09 -4.36
C ILE A 110 -10.89 -7.84 -5.26
N TYR A 111 -12.19 -7.51 -5.17
CA TYR A 111 -13.21 -8.09 -6.05
C TYR A 111 -12.87 -7.89 -7.53
N TYR A 112 -12.50 -6.67 -7.91
CA TYR A 112 -12.20 -6.30 -9.29
C TYR A 112 -10.94 -6.98 -9.82
N ALA A 113 -9.95 -7.25 -8.97
CA ALA A 113 -8.76 -8.03 -9.33
C ALA A 113 -9.10 -9.47 -9.70
N PHE A 114 -10.09 -10.08 -9.06
CA PHE A 114 -10.56 -11.43 -9.42
C PHE A 114 -11.47 -11.43 -10.67
N ALA A 115 -12.35 -10.43 -10.80
CA ALA A 115 -13.32 -10.36 -11.90
C ALA A 115 -12.66 -9.92 -13.22
N GLU A 116 -11.88 -8.84 -13.18
CA GLU A 116 -11.36 -8.14 -14.37
C GLU A 116 -9.83 -8.28 -14.52
N LYS A 117 -9.19 -9.06 -13.64
CA LYS A 117 -7.74 -9.35 -13.67
C LYS A 117 -6.87 -8.09 -13.65
N THR A 118 -7.31 -7.05 -12.94
CA THR A 118 -6.60 -5.77 -12.81
C THR A 118 -6.66 -5.23 -11.38
N THR A 119 -5.55 -4.65 -10.91
CA THR A 119 -5.38 -4.14 -9.54
C THR A 119 -5.53 -2.62 -9.45
N LEU A 120 -6.13 -1.98 -10.47
CA LEU A 120 -6.29 -0.53 -10.55
C LEU A 120 -6.99 0.10 -9.32
N TRP A 121 -8.05 -0.54 -8.82
CA TRP A 121 -8.76 -0.04 -7.65
C TRP A 121 -7.99 -0.26 -6.33
N ILE A 122 -7.15 -1.30 -6.28
CA ILE A 122 -6.21 -1.49 -5.17
C ILE A 122 -5.19 -0.34 -5.17
N PHE A 123 -4.67 0.04 -6.34
CA PHE A 123 -3.77 1.20 -6.48
C PHE A 123 -4.41 2.48 -5.95
N TYR A 124 -5.65 2.80 -6.34
CA TYR A 124 -6.34 3.99 -5.83
C TYR A 124 -6.59 3.92 -4.32
N GLY A 125 -6.93 2.76 -3.77
CA GLY A 125 -7.05 2.55 -2.33
C GLY A 125 -5.73 2.78 -1.60
N PHE A 126 -4.61 2.26 -2.12
CA PHE A 126 -3.26 2.50 -1.59
C PHE A 126 -2.90 3.99 -1.58
N VAL A 127 -3.15 4.72 -2.67
CA VAL A 127 -2.90 6.16 -2.73
C VAL A 127 -3.74 6.92 -1.69
N MET A 128 -5.03 6.60 -1.57
CA MET A 128 -5.93 7.21 -0.59
C MET A 128 -5.45 6.96 0.86
N LEU A 129 -5.04 5.73 1.16
CA LEU A 129 -4.56 5.35 2.49
C LEU A 129 -3.15 5.88 2.78
N ALA A 130 -2.30 6.08 1.77
CA ALA A 130 -1.03 6.79 1.94
C ALA A 130 -1.27 8.22 2.44
N PHE A 131 -2.21 8.96 1.84
CA PHE A 131 -2.59 10.29 2.32
C PHE A 131 -3.21 10.24 3.71
N THR A 132 -4.01 9.21 4.01
CA THR A 132 -4.59 8.99 5.34
C THR A 132 -3.50 8.79 6.40
N LEU A 133 -2.50 7.96 6.13
CA LEU A 133 -1.36 7.72 7.02
C LEU A 133 -0.48 8.95 7.19
N ILE A 134 -0.26 9.72 6.13
CA ILE A 134 0.47 11.00 6.22
C ILE A 134 -0.28 11.94 7.17
N ALA A 135 -1.60 12.07 7.04
CA ALA A 135 -2.41 12.91 7.92
C ALA A 135 -2.35 12.43 9.39
N LEU A 136 -2.48 11.12 9.62
CA LEU A 136 -2.34 10.51 10.95
C LEU A 136 -0.95 10.78 11.54
N PHE A 137 0.11 10.52 10.78
CA PHE A 137 1.50 10.75 11.19
C PHE A 137 1.74 12.22 11.56
N THR A 138 1.26 13.15 10.73
CA THR A 138 1.33 14.58 11.03
C THR A 138 0.60 14.92 12.33
N GLY A 139 -0.58 14.36 12.56
CA GLY A 139 -1.31 14.49 13.82
C GLY A 139 -0.47 14.05 15.02
N GLN A 140 0.07 12.83 14.98
CA GLN A 140 0.93 12.29 16.03
C GLN A 140 2.14 13.19 16.31
N ARG A 141 2.80 13.70 15.26
CA ARG A 141 3.94 14.62 15.39
C ARG A 141 3.57 15.94 16.04
N LEU A 142 2.41 16.52 15.69
CA LEU A 142 1.93 17.77 16.27
C LEU A 142 1.45 17.60 17.72
N ALA A 143 0.97 16.41 18.09
CA ALA A 143 0.67 16.03 19.46
C ALA A 143 1.91 15.64 20.28
N LYS A 144 3.10 15.59 19.64
CA LYS A 144 4.37 15.11 20.21
C LYS A 144 4.32 13.63 20.66
N ASP A 145 3.42 12.84 20.08
CA ASP A 145 3.41 11.40 20.25
C ASP A 145 4.33 10.75 19.20
N TYR A 146 5.59 10.61 19.57
CA TYR A 146 6.61 10.00 18.70
C TYR A 146 6.44 8.49 18.58
N GLY A 147 5.86 7.84 19.61
CA GLY A 147 5.59 6.40 19.61
C GLY A 147 4.48 6.06 18.63
N GLY A 148 3.33 6.73 18.77
CA GLY A 148 2.21 6.59 17.84
C GLY A 148 2.59 6.96 16.40
N ALA A 149 3.47 7.94 16.20
CA ALA A 149 3.99 8.25 14.87
C ALA A 149 4.84 7.11 14.27
N ALA A 150 5.66 6.43 15.09
CA ALA A 150 6.50 5.32 14.64
C ALA A 150 5.66 4.09 14.25
N ASP A 151 4.57 3.82 14.98
CA ASP A 151 3.67 2.68 14.73
C ASP A 151 2.94 2.77 13.37
N LEU A 152 2.86 3.96 12.77
CA LEU A 152 2.26 4.17 11.45
C LEU A 152 3.21 3.85 10.29
N VAL A 153 4.53 3.87 10.52
CA VAL A 153 5.54 3.68 9.48
C VAL A 153 5.45 2.31 8.81
N PRO A 154 5.23 1.18 9.52
CA PRO A 154 5.03 -0.13 8.90
C PRO A 154 3.88 -0.17 7.89
N TYR A 155 2.73 0.41 8.21
CA TYR A 155 1.59 0.46 7.29
C TYR A 155 1.93 1.30 6.05
N PHE A 156 2.65 2.41 6.23
CA PHE A 156 3.07 3.26 5.13
C PHE A 156 4.07 2.52 4.23
N MET A 157 5.03 1.80 4.81
CA MET A 157 5.98 0.97 4.05
C MET A 157 5.26 -0.12 3.24
N LEU A 158 4.25 -0.79 3.81
CA LEU A 158 3.45 -1.77 3.09
C LEU A 158 2.73 -1.17 1.89
N ILE A 159 2.15 0.03 2.04
CA ILE A 159 1.54 0.76 0.92
C ILE A 159 2.57 1.07 -0.15
N MET A 160 3.75 1.59 0.22
CA MET A 160 4.80 1.90 -0.75
C MET A 160 5.28 0.66 -1.50
N ILE A 161 5.49 -0.47 -0.81
CA ILE A 161 5.81 -1.76 -1.43
C ILE A 161 4.70 -2.19 -2.39
N GLY A 162 3.44 -2.12 -1.96
CA GLY A 162 2.28 -2.45 -2.79
C GLY A 162 2.27 -1.64 -4.09
N ILE A 163 2.43 -0.32 -4.01
CA ILE A 163 2.49 0.59 -5.17
C ILE A 163 3.70 0.26 -6.06
N MET A 164 4.88 0.03 -5.49
CA MET A 164 6.09 -0.29 -6.26
C MET A 164 5.94 -1.55 -7.10
N THR A 165 5.15 -2.52 -6.64
CA THR A 165 4.93 -3.78 -7.37
C THR A 165 3.89 -3.68 -8.49
N MET A 166 3.23 -2.54 -8.68
CA MET A 166 2.18 -2.33 -9.69
C MET A 166 2.72 -1.83 -11.04
N TYR A 167 4.04 -1.77 -11.19
CA TYR A 167 4.76 -1.34 -12.40
C TYR A 167 5.51 -2.48 -13.06
#